data_AF-A0A2T7NGJ0-F1
#
_entry.id   AF-A0A2T7NGJ0-F1
#
_cell.length_a   1.000
_cell.length_b   1.000
_cell.length_c   1.000
_cell.angle_alpha   90.00
_cell.angle_beta   90.00
_cell.angle_gamma   90.00
#
_symmetry.space_group_name_H-M   'P 1'
#
loop_
_entity.id
_entity.type
_entity.pdbx_description
1 polymer ?
#
loop_
_entity_poly.entity_id
_entity_poly.type
_entity_poly.pdbx_seq_one_letter_code
_entity_poly.pdbx_strand_id
1 'polypeptide(L)' 'MTLVLSILVCASLLQALTARGTVYTRWGSKECASTAATVYSGYVAGSWYSTPGSGANYLCLPPNPVASTITKPAH' A
#
# COMPACT_ATOMS: atom_id res chain seq x y z
N MET A 1 -5.06 -10.23 17.61
CA MET A 1 -5.96 -9.40 16.79
C MET A 1 -5.12 -8.68 15.74
N THR A 2 -4.91 -9.31 14.58
CA THR A 2 -4.17 -8.68 13.47
C THR A 2 -5.13 -7.75 12.74
N LEU A 3 -4.99 -6.44 12.95
CA LEU A 3 -5.61 -5.43 12.10
C LEU A 3 -4.98 -5.54 10.71
N VAL A 4 -5.57 -6.34 9.83
CA VAL A 4 -5.19 -6.37 8.42
C VAL A 4 -5.70 -5.07 7.81
N LEU A 5 -4.90 -4.02 7.93
CA LEU A 5 -5.15 -2.74 7.29
C LEU A 5 -5.00 -2.96 5.78
N SER A 6 -6.11 -2.86 5.06
CA SER A 6 -6.10 -2.86 3.60
C SER A 6 -5.59 -1.52 3.10
N ILE A 7 -4.85 -1.52 2.00
CA ILE A 7 -4.43 -0.30 1.30
C ILE A 7 -5.01 -0.33 -0.12
N LEU A 8 -5.62 0.77 -0.52
CA LEU A 8 -5.92 1.06 -1.91
C LEU A 8 -5.14 2.28 -2.36
N VAL A 9 -4.57 2.19 -3.56
CA VAL A 9 -3.99 3.31 -4.27
C VAL A 9 -4.97 3.69 -5.38
N CYS A 10 -5.43 4.94 -5.32
CA CYS A 10 -6.48 5.48 -6.18
C CYS A 10 -5.90 6.58 -7.08
N ALA A 11 -6.35 6.63 -8.33
CA ALA A 11 -6.10 7.75 -9.24
C ALA A 11 -7.40 8.53 -9.43
N SER A 12 -7.35 9.85 -9.24
CA SER A 12 -8.52 10.70 -9.48
C SER A 12 -8.82 10.85 -10.97
N LEU A 13 -10.10 10.73 -11.32
CA LEU A 13 -10.62 10.90 -12.69
C LEU A 13 -11.19 12.31 -12.91
N LEU A 14 -11.25 13.15 -11.88
CA LEU A 14 -11.77 14.50 -11.96
C LEU A 14 -10.76 15.43 -12.66
N GLN A 15 -11.08 15.86 -13.88
CA GLN A 15 -10.22 16.72 -14.71
C GLN A 15 -10.01 18.13 -14.13
N ALA A 16 -10.89 18.58 -13.22
CA ALA A 16 -10.87 19.94 -12.68
C ALA A 16 -9.93 20.15 -11.48
N LEU A 17 -9.46 19.09 -10.82
CA LEU A 17 -8.65 19.20 -9.59
C LEU A 17 -7.30 18.49 -9.67
N THR A 18 -6.97 17.92 -10.82
CA THR A 18 -5.88 16.97 -10.95
C THR A 18 -4.92 17.45 -12.03
N ALA A 19 -3.73 17.90 -11.62
CA ALA A 19 -2.57 17.81 -12.48
C ALA A 19 -2.52 16.35 -12.98
N ARG A 20 -2.70 16.13 -14.29
CA ARG A 20 -2.88 14.80 -14.92
C ARG A 20 -2.12 13.71 -14.17
N GLY A 21 -2.84 12.85 -13.43
CA GLY A 21 -2.25 11.72 -12.70
C GLY A 21 -2.00 11.91 -11.20
N THR A 22 -2.82 12.66 -10.44
CA THR A 22 -2.72 12.60 -8.98
C THR A 22 -3.16 11.25 -8.45
N VAL A 23 -2.21 10.52 -7.88
CA VAL A 23 -2.40 9.24 -7.20
C VAL A 23 -2.36 9.47 -5.69
N TYR A 24 -3.29 8.87 -4.97
CA TYR A 24 -3.34 8.97 -3.51
C TYR A 24 -3.62 7.61 -2.87
N THR A 25 -3.14 7.47 -1.64
CA THR A 25 -3.31 6.25 -0.84
C THR A 25 -4.52 6.38 0.07
N ARG A 26 -5.42 5.40 0.01
CA ARG A 26 -6.59 5.26 0.87
C ARG A 26 -6.43 4.04 1.78
N TRP A 27 -6.21 4.31 3.07
CA TRP A 27 -6.04 3.29 4.09
C TRP A 27 -7.38 2.77 4.61
N GLY A 28 -7.45 1.48 4.94
CA GLY A 28 -8.61 0.84 5.58
C GLY A 28 -9.86 0.74 4.70
N SER A 29 -9.79 1.13 3.43
CA SER A 29 -10.88 0.99 2.48
C SER A 29 -10.62 -0.14 1.50
N LYS A 30 -11.69 -0.63 0.88
CA LYS A 30 -11.66 -1.66 -0.17
C LYS A 30 -11.94 -1.08 -1.57
N GLU A 31 -12.40 0.16 -1.63
CA GLU A 31 -12.82 0.82 -2.87
C GLU A 31 -12.31 2.26 -2.94
N CYS A 32 -12.13 2.79 -4.14
CA CYS A 32 -11.86 4.22 -4.35
C CYS A 32 -13.17 5.03 -4.30
N ALA A 33 -13.09 6.36 -4.27
CA ALA A 33 -14.26 7.21 -4.44
C ALA A 33 -14.85 7.01 -5.85
N SER A 34 -16.15 7.30 -6.06
CA SER A 34 -16.80 7.17 -7.38
C SER A 34 -16.13 7.97 -8.50
N THR A 35 -15.37 9.00 -8.13
CA THR A 35 -14.61 9.88 -9.02
C THR A 35 -13.13 9.46 -9.15
N ALA A 36 -12.77 8.26 -8.71
CA ALA A 36 -11.41 7.75 -8.73
C ALA A 36 -11.37 6.27 -9.13
N ALA A 37 -10.33 5.87 -9.86
CA ALA A 37 -10.09 4.49 -10.26
C ALA A 37 -9.07 3.81 -9.34
N THR A 38 -9.27 2.53 -9.06
CA THR A 38 -8.30 1.70 -8.33
C THR A 38 -7.11 1.39 -9.24
N VAL A 39 -5.92 1.82 -8.83
CA VAL A 39 -4.65 1.53 -9.51
C VAL A 39 -4.01 0.29 -8.91
N TYR A 40 -4.02 0.18 -7.58
CA TYR A 40 -3.43 -0.93 -6.86
C TYR A 40 -4.18 -1.20 -5.56
N SER A 41 -4.31 -2.47 -5.20
CA SER A 41 -4.87 -2.91 -3.92
C SER A 41 -3.89 -3.85 -3.24
N GLY A 42 -3.85 -3.81 -1.91
CA GLY A 42 -2.94 -4.65 -1.14
C GLY A 42 -3.14 -4.54 0.37
N TYR A 43 -2.10 -4.95 1.09
CA TYR A 43 -2.09 -4.96 2.55
C TYR A 43 -0.98 -4.08 3.09
N VAL A 44 -1.19 -3.55 4.28
CA VAL A 44 -0.16 -2.78 4.99
C VAL A 44 0.64 -3.72 5.87
N ALA A 45 1.94 -3.80 5.61
CA ALA A 45 2.89 -4.39 6.53
C ALA A 45 3.45 -3.31 7.45
N GLY A 46 3.52 -3.64 8.73
CA GLY A 46 4.25 -2.87 9.73
C GLY A 46 4.58 -3.79 10.89
N SER A 47 5.55 -3.39 11.69
CA SER A 47 5.81 -4.08 12.94
C SER A 47 5.08 -3.43 14.10
N TRP A 48 4.98 -4.18 15.19
CA TRP A 48 4.62 -3.60 16.47
C TRP A 48 5.72 -2.61 16.90
N TYR A 49 5.35 -1.59 17.67
CA TYR A 49 6.26 -0.51 18.06
C TYR A 49 7.48 -0.99 18.85
N SER A 50 7.41 -2.15 19.50
CA SER A 50 8.51 -2.74 20.27
C SER A 50 9.32 -3.80 19.51
N THR A 51 9.04 -4.05 18.22
CA THR A 51 9.78 -5.05 17.43
C THR A 51 11.06 -4.44 16.84
N PRO A 52 12.25 -4.93 17.20
CA PRO A 52 13.51 -4.45 16.63
C PRO A 52 13.71 -4.98 15.19
N GLY A 53 14.47 -4.24 14.38
CA GLY A 53 14.86 -4.67 13.03
C GLY A 53 13.79 -4.49 11.93
N SER A 54 12.64 -3.91 12.27
CA SER A 54 11.63 -3.51 11.29
C SER A 54 11.93 -2.16 10.67
N GLY A 55 11.42 -1.92 9.45
CA GLY A 55 11.51 -0.63 8.79
C GLY A 55 10.74 0.46 9.53
N ALA A 56 11.23 1.70 9.48
CA ALA A 56 10.57 2.86 10.09
C ALA A 56 9.24 3.24 9.40
N ASN A 57 8.96 2.69 8.21
CA ASN A 57 7.80 3.01 7.39
C ASN A 57 6.90 1.79 7.20
N TYR A 58 5.60 2.04 7.01
CA TYR A 58 4.66 1.04 6.56
C TYR A 58 4.97 0.60 5.12
N LEU A 59 4.92 -0.71 4.87
CA LEU A 59 5.18 -1.31 3.56
C LEU A 59 3.87 -1.69 2.89
N CYS A 60 3.79 -1.48 1.57
CA CYS A 60 2.66 -1.92 0.76
C CYS A 60 2.94 -3.33 0.24
N LEU A 61 2.21 -4.33 0.73
CA LEU A 61 2.32 -5.72 0.31
C LEU A 61 1.30 -6.03 -0.78
N PRO A 62 1.70 -6.70 -1.87
CA PRO A 62 0.77 -7.20 -2.86
C PRO A 62 -0.06 -8.35 -2.29
N PRO A 63 -1.33 -8.48 -2.71
CA PRO A 63 -2.19 -9.54 -2.23
C PRO A 63 -1.74 -10.94 -2.70
N ASN A 64 -1.02 -10.99 -3.81
CA ASN A 64 -0.34 -12.19 -4.28
C ASN A 64 1.19 -11.96 -4.25
N PRO A 65 1.91 -12.46 -3.23
CA PRO A 65 3.34 -12.30 -3.14
C PRO A 65 4.06 -13.21 -4.14
N VAL A 66 4.98 -12.64 -4.91
CA VAL A 66 5.92 -13.42 -5.72
C VAL A 66 7.16 -13.69 -4.88
N ALA A 67 7.52 -14.95 -4.69
CA ALA A 67 8.73 -15.31 -3.98
C ALA A 67 9.95 -14.98 -4.84
N SER A 68 10.70 -13.94 -4.45
CA SER A 68 12.04 -13.69 -4.98
C SER A 68 13.07 -14.31 -4.05
N THR A 69 13.95 -15.16 -4.59
CA THR A 69 15.14 -15.65 -3.90
C THR A 69 16.17 -14.53 -3.84
N ILE A 70 15.95 -13.56 -2.95
CA ILE A 70 16.97 -12.57 -2.63
C ILE A 70 17.94 -13.25 -1.67
N THR A 71 19.11 -13.64 -2.19
CA THR A 71 20.22 -14.11 -1.35
C THR A 71 20.56 -13.00 -0.37
N LYS A 72 20.42 -13.26 0.94
CA LYS A 72 20.88 -12.33 1.97
C LYS A 72 22.37 -12.07 1.70
N PRO A 73 22.82 -10.81 1.53
CA PRO A 73 24.24 -10.53 1.39
C PRO A 73 24.95 -11.03 2.64
N ALA A 74 26.02 -11.79 2.44
CA ALA A 74 26.87 -12.28 3.51
C ALA A 74 27.63 -11.10 4.10
N HIS A 75 27.06 -10.51 5.14
CA HIS A 75 27.80 -9.76 6.14
C HIS A 75 27.27 -10.14 7.52
#